data_AF-A0A4U3M0Q8-F1
#
_entry.id   AF-A0A4U3M0Q8-F1
#
_cell.length_a   1.000
_cell.length_b   1.000
_cell.length_c   1.000
_cell.angle_alpha   90.00
_cell.angle_beta   90.00
_cell.angle_gamma   90.00
#
_symmetry.space_group_name_H-M   'P 1'
#
loop_
_entity.id
_entity.type
_entity.pdbx_description
1 polymer ?
#
loop_
_entity_poly.entity_id
_entity_poly.type
_entity_poly.pdbx_seq_one_letter_code
_entity_poly.pdbx_strand_id
1 'polypeptide(L)'
;MITIEQAGRLRKAGVLWAPAAGDRFVVPDRDMDDDVFVVSDMTVEVHDYQGSKVIGFNGTTEWALDSIEQREVIWLPREEQLRAILGDRFTSLEAVPGGYRVNLTDSTHSAEDAEQAYATAVIHLLGA
;
A
#
# COMPACT_ATOMS: atom_id res chain seq x y z
N MET A 1 -7.50 0.59 -5.57
CA MET A 1 -6.59 -0.09 -4.64
C MET A 1 -6.23 -1.47 -5.16
N ILE A 2 -4.96 -1.86 -5.02
CA ILE A 2 -4.52 -3.22 -5.38
C ILE A 2 -5.25 -4.27 -4.54
N THR A 3 -5.45 -5.45 -5.10
CA THR A 3 -6.03 -6.57 -4.34
C THR A 3 -4.97 -7.22 -3.46
N ILE A 4 -5.41 -7.92 -2.40
CA ILE A 4 -4.52 -8.72 -1.53
C ILE A 4 -3.78 -9.78 -2.36
N GLU A 5 -4.43 -10.35 -3.38
CA GLU A 5 -3.81 -11.30 -4.30
C GLU A 5 -2.63 -10.67 -5.06
N GLN A 6 -2.83 -9.47 -5.63
CA GLN A 6 -1.77 -8.74 -6.33
C GLN A 6 -0.63 -8.36 -5.38
N ALA A 7 -0.96 -7.88 -4.18
CA ALA A 7 0.02 -7.57 -3.15
C ALA A 7 0.86 -8.81 -2.76
N GLY A 8 0.22 -9.97 -2.61
CA GLY A 8 0.89 -11.25 -2.37
C GLY A 8 1.80 -11.67 -3.52
N ARG A 9 1.41 -11.41 -4.78
CA ARG A 9 2.25 -11.66 -5.96
C ARG A 9 3.46 -10.74 -6.01
N LEU A 10 3.30 -9.45 -5.71
CA LEU A 10 4.40 -8.49 -5.62
C LEU A 10 5.42 -8.91 -4.54
N ARG A 11 4.93 -9.34 -3.37
CA ARG A 11 5.77 -9.89 -2.30
C ARG A 11 6.54 -11.12 -2.76
N LYS A 12 5.89 -12.08 -3.43
CA LYS A 12 6.53 -13.28 -3.97
C LYS A 12 7.55 -12.98 -5.06
N ALA A 13 7.34 -11.92 -5.82
CA ALA A 13 8.26 -11.45 -6.85
C ALA A 13 9.51 -10.74 -6.27
N GLY A 14 9.62 -10.62 -4.94
CA GLY A 14 10.82 -10.11 -4.28
C GLY A 14 10.92 -8.58 -4.23
N VAL A 15 9.79 -7.86 -4.38
CA VAL A 15 9.77 -6.40 -4.16
C VAL A 15 10.19 -6.12 -2.71
N LEU A 16 11.40 -5.59 -2.54
CA LEU A 16 11.89 -5.13 -1.24
C LEU A 16 11.18 -3.83 -0.89
N TRP A 17 10.48 -3.82 0.23
CA TRP A 17 9.75 -2.66 0.70
C TRP A 17 10.46 -1.99 1.86
N ALA A 18 10.69 -0.68 1.76
CA ALA A 18 11.20 0.13 2.86
C ALA A 18 10.02 0.97 3.38
N PRO A 19 9.50 0.71 4.60
CA PRO A 19 8.33 1.41 5.11
C PRO A 19 8.55 2.92 5.23
N ALA A 20 7.58 3.69 4.76
CA ALA A 20 7.55 5.14 4.85
C ALA A 20 6.16 5.64 5.27
N ALA A 21 6.11 6.89 5.74
CA ALA A 21 4.84 7.53 6.08
C ALA A 21 3.85 7.51 4.91
N GLY A 22 2.61 7.19 5.23
CA GLY A 22 1.53 6.96 4.29
C GLY A 22 1.48 5.54 3.75
N ASP A 23 2.50 4.68 3.90
CA ASP A 23 2.43 3.32 3.37
C ASP A 23 1.26 2.55 3.94
N ARG A 24 0.60 1.77 3.08
CA ARG A 24 -0.57 0.97 3.44
C ARG A 24 -0.18 -0.49 3.57
N PHE A 25 -0.76 -1.20 4.53
CA PHE A 25 -0.58 -2.65 4.65
C PHE A 25 -1.80 -3.32 5.26
N VAL A 26 -1.89 -4.64 5.09
CA VAL A 26 -2.84 -5.50 5.79
C VAL A 26 -2.08 -6.50 6.64
N VAL A 27 -2.75 -6.99 7.68
CA VAL A 27 -2.23 -8.02 8.57
C VAL A 27 -3.00 -9.32 8.34
N PRO A 28 -2.48 -10.25 7.51
CA PRO A 28 -3.19 -11.48 7.23
C PRO A 28 -3.26 -12.40 8.45
N ASP A 29 -4.21 -13.33 8.44
CA ASP A 29 -4.33 -14.44 9.39
C ASP A 29 -4.54 -13.99 10.86
N ARG A 30 -5.13 -12.81 11.07
CA ARG A 30 -5.41 -12.24 12.41
C ARG A 30 -6.84 -11.72 12.57
N ASP A 31 -7.77 -12.16 11.71
CA ASP A 31 -9.15 -11.64 11.64
C ASP A 31 -9.20 -10.13 11.35
N MET A 32 -8.14 -9.58 10.73
CA MET A 32 -7.96 -8.17 10.36
C MET A 32 -7.71 -8.03 8.84
N ASP A 33 -8.03 -9.06 8.06
CA ASP A 33 -7.73 -9.13 6.63
C ASP A 33 -8.49 -8.05 5.81
N ASP A 34 -9.61 -7.57 6.34
CA ASP A 34 -10.42 -6.49 5.77
C ASP A 34 -9.95 -5.09 6.22
N ASP A 35 -9.04 -5.00 7.19
CA ASP A 35 -8.53 -3.74 7.73
C ASP A 35 -7.25 -3.30 7.02
N VAL A 36 -7.27 -2.08 6.48
CA VAL A 36 -6.09 -1.44 5.89
C VAL A 36 -5.47 -0.48 6.90
N PHE A 37 -4.24 -0.79 7.30
CA PHE A 37 -3.43 0.06 8.17
C PHE A 37 -2.61 1.03 7.34
N VAL A 38 -2.37 2.22 7.90
CA VAL A 38 -1.54 3.25 7.28
C VAL A 38 -0.42 3.63 8.25
N VAL A 39 0.82 3.62 7.78
CA VAL A 39 1.96 4.13 8.54
C VAL A 39 1.78 5.65 8.70
N SER A 40 1.57 6.14 9.91
CA SER A 40 1.44 7.57 10.20
C SER A 40 2.71 8.11 10.86
N ASP A 41 3.12 9.33 10.50
CA ASP A 41 4.18 10.06 11.19
C ASP A 41 3.74 10.60 12.55
N MET A 42 2.43 10.85 12.73
CA MET A 42 1.96 11.51 13.93
C MET A 42 0.57 11.06 14.33
N THR A 43 0.38 11.28 15.60
CA THR A 43 -0.60 10.72 16.45
C THR A 43 -1.05 11.97 17.29
N VAL A 44 -2.36 12.29 17.56
CA VAL A 44 -2.95 13.27 18.55
C VAL A 44 -4.08 12.80 19.50
N GLU A 45 -3.90 12.83 20.85
CA GLU A 45 -4.87 12.49 21.95
C GLU A 45 -4.91 13.53 23.07
N VAL A 46 -6.07 13.88 23.62
CA VAL A 46 -6.19 14.85 24.71
C VAL A 46 -6.40 14.16 26.07
N HIS A 47 -5.57 14.45 27.08
CA HIS A 47 -5.70 13.92 28.44
C HIS A 47 -6.25 14.97 29.42
N ASP A 48 -7.15 14.56 30.33
CA ASP A 48 -7.57 15.38 31.48
C ASP A 48 -6.59 15.17 32.64
N TYR A 49 -5.82 16.20 32.99
CA TYR A 49 -4.82 16.14 34.05
C TYR A 49 -5.10 17.23 35.09
N GLN A 50 -5.51 16.81 36.29
CA GLN A 50 -5.80 17.71 37.42
C GLN A 50 -6.78 18.86 37.07
N GLY A 51 -7.79 18.58 36.25
CA GLY A 51 -8.83 19.55 35.86
C GLY A 51 -8.45 20.47 34.69
N SER A 52 -7.31 20.24 34.04
CA SER A 52 -6.93 20.93 32.80
C SER A 52 -6.86 19.95 31.62
N LYS A 53 -7.22 20.44 30.44
CA LYS A 53 -7.13 19.67 29.19
C LYS A 53 -5.73 19.81 28.59
N VAL A 54 -5.06 18.67 28.36
CA VAL A 54 -3.74 18.56 27.74
C VAL A 54 -3.90 17.98 26.35
N ILE A 55 -3.39 18.64 25.31
CA ILE A 55 -3.32 18.07 23.95
C ILE A 55 -2.06 17.21 23.86
N GLY A 56 -2.23 15.90 23.88
CA GLY A 56 -1.21 14.90 23.56
C GLY A 56 -1.26 14.53 22.08
N PHE A 57 -0.22 13.89 21.62
CA PHE A 57 0.01 13.54 20.23
C PHE A 57 -0.11 11.94 20.04
N ASN A 58 -1.32 11.27 19.99
CA ASN A 58 -1.62 9.82 19.62
C ASN A 58 -2.50 9.42 18.34
N GLY A 59 -2.19 8.35 17.60
CA GLY A 59 -2.60 8.14 16.18
C GLY A 59 -2.44 6.70 15.76
N THR A 60 -2.78 5.90 16.74
CA THR A 60 -3.21 4.54 16.62
C THR A 60 -4.39 4.45 17.56
N THR A 61 -5.51 3.93 17.08
CA THR A 61 -6.58 3.49 17.96
C THR A 61 -6.00 2.35 18.82
N GLU A 62 -6.17 2.43 20.14
CA GLU A 62 -5.70 1.42 21.11
C GLU A 62 -6.40 0.06 20.89
N TRP A 63 -5.95 -0.70 19.88
CA TRP A 63 -6.30 -2.10 19.68
C TRP A 63 -5.01 -2.90 19.47
N ALA A 64 -4.37 -3.19 20.61
CA ALA A 64 -3.72 -4.45 20.97
C ALA A 64 -2.75 -5.15 19.98
N LEU A 65 -2.07 -4.41 19.12
CA LEU A 65 -0.87 -4.92 18.47
C LEU A 65 0.34 -4.10 18.94
N ASP A 66 0.94 -4.50 20.05
CA ASP A 66 2.11 -3.81 20.62
C ASP A 66 3.25 -3.72 19.58
N SER A 67 3.40 -4.76 18.76
CA SER A 67 4.32 -4.78 17.62
C SER A 67 3.98 -5.92 16.66
N ILE A 68 4.35 -5.76 15.39
CA ILE A 68 4.32 -6.81 14.35
C ILE A 68 5.58 -6.73 13.51
N GLU A 69 6.14 -7.87 13.13
CA GLU A 69 7.30 -7.84 12.26
C GLU A 69 6.91 -7.44 10.83
N GLN A 70 7.74 -6.65 10.16
CA GLN A 70 7.50 -6.23 8.77
C GLN A 70 7.25 -7.42 7.82
N ARG A 71 7.86 -8.58 8.08
CA ARG A 71 7.64 -9.80 7.27
C ARG A 71 6.26 -10.43 7.45
N GLU A 72 5.54 -10.05 8.50
CA GLU A 72 4.20 -10.58 8.80
C GLU A 72 3.10 -9.74 8.15
N VAL A 73 3.42 -8.56 7.60
CA VAL A 73 2.44 -7.72 6.89
C VAL A 73 2.53 -7.90 5.38
N ILE A 74 1.43 -7.55 4.70
CA ILE A 74 1.38 -7.45 3.24
C ILE A 74 1.20 -5.99 2.87
N TRP A 75 2.21 -5.41 2.22
CA TRP A 75 2.18 -4.02 1.77
C TRP A 75 1.22 -3.84 0.60
N LEU A 76 0.51 -2.71 0.59
CA LEU A 76 -0.39 -2.26 -0.46
C LEU A 76 0.16 -1.00 -1.16
N PRO A 77 1.21 -1.15 -2.00
CA PRO A 77 1.81 -0.05 -2.75
C PRO A 77 0.78 0.85 -3.45
N ARG A 78 0.96 2.16 -3.35
CA ARG A 78 0.19 3.13 -4.12
C ARG A 78 0.69 3.26 -5.55
N GLU A 79 -0.12 3.90 -6.37
CA GLU A 79 0.17 4.20 -7.78
C GLU A 79 1.60 4.74 -7.98
N GLU A 80 1.99 5.78 -7.24
CA GLU A 80 3.27 6.44 -7.43
C GLU A 80 4.45 5.54 -7.10
N GLN A 81 4.27 4.62 -6.14
CA GLN A 81 5.29 3.69 -5.71
C GLN A 81 5.46 2.56 -6.73
N LEU A 82 4.35 2.04 -7.25
CA LEU A 82 4.38 1.07 -8.35
C LEU A 82 4.97 1.68 -9.62
N ARG A 83 4.61 2.92 -9.95
CA ARG A 83 5.20 3.67 -11.06
C ARG A 83 6.70 3.87 -10.88
N ALA A 84 7.17 4.15 -9.66
CA ALA A 84 8.60 4.25 -9.38
C ALA A 84 9.34 2.93 -9.63
N ILE A 85 8.73 1.78 -9.32
CA ILE A 85 9.31 0.45 -9.62
C ILE A 85 9.43 0.22 -11.13
N LEU A 86 8.43 0.65 -11.91
CA LEU A 86 8.48 0.52 -13.38
C LEU A 86 9.58 1.39 -14.01
N GLY A 87 9.91 2.52 -13.40
CA GLY A 87 10.96 3.44 -13.87
C GLY A 87 10.76 3.85 -15.33
N ASP A 88 11.85 3.86 -16.10
CA ASP A 88 11.87 4.30 -17.50
C ASP A 88 11.05 3.41 -18.45
N ARG A 89 10.58 2.25 -17.98
CA ARG A 89 9.71 1.36 -18.76
C ARG A 89 8.29 1.91 -18.82
N PHE A 90 7.88 2.76 -17.87
CA PHE A 90 6.55 3.37 -17.85
C PHE A 90 6.42 4.46 -18.91
N THR A 91 5.38 4.37 -19.73
CA THR A 91 5.09 5.34 -20.79
C THR A 91 3.90 6.23 -20.42
N SER A 92 2.74 5.64 -20.12
CA SER A 92 1.52 6.40 -19.82
C SER A 92 0.53 5.60 -18.96
N LEU A 93 -0.34 6.34 -18.27
CA LEU A 93 -1.59 5.84 -17.71
C LEU A 93 -2.74 6.49 -18.48
N GLU A 94 -3.66 5.68 -18.98
CA GLU A 94 -4.80 6.13 -19.76
C GLU A 94 -6.11 5.64 -19.11
N ALA A 95 -7.06 6.56 -18.94
CA ALA A 95 -8.44 6.19 -18.65
C ALA A 95 -9.08 5.61 -19.92
N VAL A 96 -9.66 4.42 -19.81
CA VAL A 96 -10.30 3.70 -20.91
C VAL A 96 -11.72 3.31 -20.52
N PRO A 97 -12.62 2.97 -21.47
CA PRO A 97 -13.94 2.47 -21.10
C PRO A 97 -13.81 1.25 -20.17
N GLY A 98 -14.37 1.37 -18.97
CA GLY A 98 -14.34 0.30 -17.97
C GLY A 98 -13.11 0.24 -17.06
N GLY A 99 -12.18 1.20 -17.13
CA GLY A 99 -11.07 1.25 -16.18
C GLY A 99 -9.86 2.05 -16.66
N TYR A 100 -8.69 1.51 -16.38
CA TYR A 100 -7.40 2.14 -16.61
C TYR A 100 -6.45 1.21 -17.35
N ARG A 101 -5.54 1.81 -18.10
CA ARG A 101 -4.50 1.12 -18.86
C ARG A 101 -3.14 1.74 -18.58
N VAL A 102 -2.21 0.94 -18.12
CA VAL A 102 -0.78 1.27 -18.03
C VAL A 102 -0.09 0.80 -19.29
N ASN A 103 0.55 1.72 -19.99
CA ASN A 103 1.40 1.42 -21.13
C ASN A 103 2.85 1.45 -20.70
N LEU A 104 3.57 0.37 -20.99
CA LEU A 104 5.01 0.29 -20.90
C LEU A 104 5.64 0.41 -22.29
N THR A 105 6.96 0.46 -22.36
CA THR A 105 7.72 0.51 -23.62
C THR A 105 7.51 -0.73 -24.51
N ASP A 106 7.13 -1.87 -23.93
CA ASP A 106 7.05 -3.18 -24.61
C ASP A 106 5.72 -3.91 -24.41
N SER A 107 4.84 -3.42 -23.54
CA SER A 107 3.63 -4.12 -23.11
C SER A 107 2.59 -3.16 -22.55
N THR A 108 1.36 -3.65 -22.41
CA THR A 108 0.22 -2.86 -21.91
C THR A 108 -0.59 -3.71 -20.96
N HIS A 109 -1.03 -3.11 -19.84
CA HIS A 109 -1.76 -3.80 -18.78
C HIS A 109 -2.99 -2.98 -18.41
N SER A 110 -4.18 -3.59 -18.39
CA SER A 110 -5.43 -2.90 -18.07
C SER A 110 -6.13 -3.54 -16.88
N ALA A 111 -6.78 -2.73 -16.06
CA ALA A 111 -7.59 -3.16 -14.93
C ALA A 111 -8.69 -2.13 -14.65
N GLU A 112 -9.69 -2.50 -13.85
CA GLU A 112 -10.79 -1.58 -13.46
C GLU A 112 -10.30 -0.40 -12.61
N ASP A 113 -9.20 -0.59 -11.88
CA ASP A 113 -8.55 0.39 -11.01
C ASP A 113 -7.11 0.67 -11.47
N ALA A 114 -6.67 1.93 -11.34
CA ALA A 114 -5.34 2.36 -11.77
C ALA A 114 -4.23 1.59 -11.03
N GLU A 115 -4.31 1.48 -9.70
CA GLU A 115 -3.28 0.79 -8.91
C GLU A 115 -3.19 -0.68 -9.30
N GLN A 116 -4.32 -1.32 -9.61
CA GLN A 116 -4.34 -2.70 -10.10
C GLN A 116 -3.66 -2.85 -11.48
N ALA A 117 -3.84 -1.89 -12.38
CA ALA A 117 -3.17 -1.89 -13.68
C ALA A 117 -1.65 -1.74 -13.52
N TYR A 118 -1.21 -0.86 -12.63
CA TYR A 118 0.21 -0.72 -12.27
C TYR A 118 0.77 -1.98 -11.61
N ALA A 119 0.04 -2.59 -10.67
CA ALA A 119 0.47 -3.80 -9.99
C ALA A 119 0.66 -4.95 -10.99
N THR A 120 -0.26 -5.10 -11.94
CA THR A 120 -0.15 -6.09 -13.01
C THR A 120 1.08 -5.86 -13.88
N ALA A 121 1.35 -4.59 -14.24
CA ALA A 121 2.55 -4.22 -15.00
C ALA A 121 3.85 -4.53 -14.24
N VAL A 122 3.91 -4.23 -12.94
CA VAL A 122 5.09 -4.55 -12.10
C VAL A 122 5.26 -6.07 -11.95
N ILE A 123 4.19 -6.81 -11.71
CA ILE A 123 4.25 -8.28 -11.62
C ILE A 123 4.75 -8.88 -12.93
N HIS A 124 4.32 -8.35 -14.08
CA HIS A 124 4.82 -8.77 -15.38
C HIS A 124 6.32 -8.47 -15.53
N LEU A 125 6.77 -7.27 -15.15
CA LEU A 125 8.18 -6.89 -15.19
C LEU A 125 9.08 -7.80 -14.35
N LEU A 126 8.61 -8.23 -13.16
CA LEU A 126 9.39 -9.05 -12.23
C LEU A 126 9.31 -10.56 -12.52
N GLY A 127 8.34 -10.99 -13.34
CA GLY A 127 8.17 -12.38 -13.75
C GLY A 127 8.64 -12.68 -15.19
N ALA A 128 9.12 -11.67 -15.92
CA ALA A 128 9.67 -11.77 -17.28
C ALA A 128 11.15 -12.15 -17.30
#